data_AF-A0A8E2DTE7-F1
#
_entry.id   AF-A0A8E2DTE7-F1
#
_cell.length_a   1.000
_cell.length_b   1.000
_cell.length_c   1.000
_cell.angle_alpha   90.00
_cell.angle_beta   90.00
_cell.angle_gamma   90.00
#
_symmetry.space_group_name_H-M   'P 1'
#
loop_
_entity.id
_entity.type
_entity.pdbx_description
1 polymer ?
#
loop_
_entity_poly.entity_id
_entity_poly.type
_entity_poly.pdbx_seq_one_letter_code
_entity_poly.pdbx_strand_id
1 'polypeptide(L)'
;MRLLSHNYQGLPPPDSAPIFTKHVFPDPSAELVHEYLPSMPHLAQTYPHAALGTAYAQMNRTTERIDLHIEGHKLHSLRERVMGHLKGTGVQLSIQDCLTAYLVTALNRCLGDPIHEITNAASYRHLPLPFVDGNVVGNAIYIVRIIPTRLSKGSLSLCDVAVAIRSTLERCRTSEYVEWWMCVASHIMLAAANEDRSLFFSTPLGRLSVNSNTA
;
A
#
# COMPACT_ATOMS: atom_id res chain seq x y z
N MET A 1 7.49 -9.17 -17.81
CA MET A 1 7.59 -8.88 -19.26
C MET A 1 8.94 -9.27 -19.89
N ARG A 2 10.07 -9.23 -19.17
CA ARG A 2 11.40 -9.60 -19.75
C ARG A 2 11.55 -11.08 -20.12
N LEU A 3 11.04 -12.01 -19.30
CA LEU A 3 11.07 -13.45 -19.57
C LEU A 3 10.41 -13.82 -20.91
N LEU A 4 9.22 -13.23 -21.19
CA LEU A 4 8.51 -13.46 -22.44
C LEU A 4 9.31 -12.92 -23.64
N SER A 5 9.89 -11.73 -23.50
CA SER A 5 10.76 -11.10 -24.52
C SER A 5 12.01 -11.94 -24.80
N HIS A 6 12.65 -12.49 -23.77
CA HIS A 6 13.83 -13.35 -23.94
C HIS A 6 13.47 -14.67 -24.64
N ASN A 7 12.33 -15.29 -24.28
CA ASN A 7 11.84 -16.48 -24.96
C ASN A 7 11.61 -16.24 -26.46
N TYR A 8 11.04 -15.10 -26.85
CA TYR A 8 10.86 -14.75 -28.26
C TYR A 8 12.18 -14.46 -28.98
N GLN A 9 13.22 -14.03 -28.26
CA GLN A 9 14.52 -13.69 -28.81
C GLN A 9 15.54 -14.85 -28.74
N GLY A 10 15.14 -16.03 -28.25
CA GLY A 10 16.05 -17.16 -28.04
C GLY A 10 17.16 -16.88 -27.02
N LEU A 11 16.97 -15.88 -26.16
CA LEU A 11 17.93 -15.50 -25.13
C LEU A 11 17.71 -16.35 -23.88
N PRO A 12 18.78 -16.70 -23.14
CA PRO A 12 18.63 -17.35 -21.84
C PRO A 12 17.75 -16.49 -20.91
N PRO A 13 16.95 -17.12 -20.02
CA PRO A 13 16.10 -16.40 -19.08
C PRO A 13 16.93 -15.37 -18.30
N PRO A 14 16.50 -14.09 -18.24
CA PRO A 14 17.26 -13.06 -17.55
C PRO A 14 17.19 -13.20 -16.04
N ASP A 15 16.12 -13.84 -15.56
CA ASP A 15 15.75 -13.93 -14.16
C ASP A 15 15.65 -15.41 -13.75
N SER A 16 15.80 -15.68 -12.46
CA SER A 16 15.55 -17.00 -11.89
C SER A 16 14.11 -17.44 -12.20
N ALA A 17 13.89 -18.76 -12.29
CA ALA A 17 12.55 -19.27 -12.55
C ALA A 17 11.56 -18.78 -11.47
N PRO A 18 10.31 -18.47 -11.84
CA PRO A 18 9.29 -18.12 -10.87
C PRO A 18 9.06 -19.27 -9.89
N ILE A 19 8.91 -18.96 -8.60
CA ILE A 19 8.62 -19.96 -7.57
C ILE A 19 7.18 -19.83 -7.07
N PHE A 20 6.50 -20.96 -6.90
CA PHE A 20 5.11 -21.01 -6.42
C PHE A 20 5.00 -21.30 -4.92
N THR A 21 6.12 -21.68 -4.30
CA THR A 21 6.21 -21.90 -2.86
C THR A 21 6.29 -20.56 -2.16
N LYS A 22 5.33 -20.30 -1.27
CA LYS A 22 5.33 -19.13 -0.40
C LYS A 22 5.86 -19.51 0.98
N HIS A 23 6.45 -18.54 1.67
CA HIS A 23 6.73 -18.69 3.09
C HIS A 23 5.43 -18.96 3.86
N VAL A 24 5.49 -19.89 4.81
CA VAL A 24 4.37 -20.21 5.70
C VAL A 24 4.57 -19.43 6.99
N PHE A 25 3.76 -18.40 7.18
CA PHE A 25 3.75 -17.63 8.40
C PHE A 25 3.07 -18.43 9.53
N PRO A 26 3.58 -18.36 10.77
CA PRO A 26 2.95 -19.03 11.91
C PRO A 26 1.58 -18.43 12.23
N ASP A 27 0.75 -19.20 12.95
CA ASP A 27 -0.50 -18.68 13.50
C ASP A 27 -0.21 -17.57 14.52
N PRO A 28 -0.89 -16.41 14.43
CA PRO A 28 -0.70 -15.31 15.35
C PRO A 28 -1.33 -15.60 16.72
N SER A 29 -0.80 -14.99 17.78
CA SER A 29 -1.48 -14.98 19.08
C SER A 29 -2.71 -14.05 19.04
N ALA A 30 -3.62 -14.21 20.00
CA ALA A 30 -4.80 -13.35 20.11
C ALA A 30 -4.41 -11.87 20.35
N GLU A 31 -3.34 -11.64 21.10
CA GLU A 31 -2.78 -10.30 21.34
C GLU A 31 -2.28 -9.67 20.05
N LEU A 32 -1.56 -10.45 19.22
CA LEU A 32 -1.04 -9.96 17.94
C LEU A 32 -2.18 -9.61 16.96
N VAL A 33 -3.22 -10.43 16.92
CA VAL A 33 -4.44 -10.12 16.14
C VAL A 33 -5.08 -8.83 16.66
N HIS A 34 -5.23 -8.68 17.97
CA HIS A 34 -5.81 -7.46 18.57
C HIS A 34 -4.99 -6.20 18.24
N GLU A 35 -3.67 -6.29 18.26
CA GLU A 35 -2.76 -5.19 17.97
C GLU A 35 -2.81 -4.76 16.49
N TYR A 36 -2.77 -5.73 15.57
CA TYR A 36 -2.64 -5.45 14.13
C TYR A 36 -3.96 -5.21 13.41
N LEU A 37 -5.08 -5.81 13.86
CA LEU A 37 -6.38 -5.69 13.19
C LEU A 37 -6.82 -4.23 12.94
N PRO A 38 -6.63 -3.26 13.86
CA PRO A 38 -6.95 -1.85 13.62
C PRO A 38 -6.14 -1.18 12.48
N SER A 39 -5.02 -1.78 12.07
CA SER A 39 -4.23 -1.35 10.90
C SER A 39 -4.69 -1.98 9.59
N MET A 40 -5.57 -2.99 9.66
CA MET A 40 -6.08 -3.79 8.54
C MET A 40 -7.60 -3.65 8.38
N PRO A 41 -8.15 -2.43 8.20
CA PRO A 41 -9.60 -2.25 8.14
C PRO A 41 -10.28 -3.00 6.98
N HIS A 42 -9.54 -3.30 5.91
CA HIS A 42 -9.99 -4.13 4.78
C HIS A 42 -10.11 -5.62 5.12
N LEU A 43 -9.50 -6.06 6.23
CA LEU A 43 -9.60 -7.42 6.76
C LEU A 43 -10.60 -7.54 7.91
N ALA A 44 -10.90 -6.43 8.59
CA ALA A 44 -11.79 -6.43 9.76
C ALA A 44 -13.26 -6.73 9.42
N GLN A 45 -13.68 -6.56 8.18
CA GLN A 45 -15.02 -6.89 7.72
C GLN A 45 -14.96 -7.85 6.54
N THR A 46 -15.64 -8.97 6.67
CA THR A 46 -15.75 -10.00 5.64
C THR A 46 -17.19 -10.10 5.16
N TYR A 47 -17.38 -10.49 3.91
CA TYR A 47 -18.68 -10.60 3.26
C TYR A 47 -18.85 -12.02 2.71
N PRO A 48 -20.06 -12.60 2.75
CA PRO A 48 -20.35 -13.84 2.03
C PRO A 48 -19.97 -13.70 0.56
N HIS A 49 -19.38 -14.74 -0.03
CA HIS A 49 -18.89 -14.66 -1.41
C HIS A 49 -19.99 -14.25 -2.40
N ALA A 50 -21.19 -14.83 -2.22
CA ALA A 50 -22.37 -14.51 -3.02
C ALA A 50 -22.82 -13.03 -2.96
N ALA A 51 -22.43 -12.29 -1.92
CA ALA A 51 -22.84 -10.89 -1.71
C ALA A 51 -21.79 -9.87 -2.22
N LEU A 52 -20.56 -10.29 -2.51
CA LEU A 52 -19.46 -9.38 -2.88
C LEU A 52 -19.76 -8.57 -4.14
N GLY A 53 -20.27 -9.21 -5.18
CA GLY A 53 -20.57 -8.55 -6.45
C GLY A 53 -21.56 -7.39 -6.26
N THR A 54 -22.61 -7.61 -5.48
CA THR A 54 -23.61 -6.59 -5.13
C THR A 54 -23.00 -5.47 -4.29
N ALA A 55 -22.13 -5.79 -3.32
CA ALA A 55 -21.47 -4.78 -2.49
C ALA A 55 -20.59 -3.85 -3.33
N TYR A 56 -19.76 -4.40 -4.23
CA TYR A 56 -18.95 -3.60 -5.16
C TYR A 56 -19.82 -2.82 -6.14
N ALA A 57 -20.88 -3.43 -6.70
CA ALA A 57 -21.78 -2.75 -7.61
C ALA A 57 -22.46 -1.54 -6.93
N GLN A 58 -22.87 -1.67 -5.67
CA GLN A 58 -23.46 -0.58 -4.89
C GLN A 58 -22.46 0.54 -4.64
N MET A 59 -21.23 0.23 -4.23
CA MET A 59 -20.16 1.20 -4.01
C MET A 59 -19.79 1.95 -5.31
N ASN A 60 -19.78 1.24 -6.43
CA ASN A 60 -19.44 1.82 -7.73
C ASN A 60 -20.53 2.75 -8.29
N ARG A 61 -21.78 2.73 -7.79
CA ARG A 61 -22.84 3.65 -8.25
C ARG A 61 -22.53 5.12 -8.05
N THR A 62 -21.70 5.43 -7.06
CA THR A 62 -21.29 6.80 -6.72
C THR A 62 -19.81 7.04 -6.97
N THR A 63 -19.16 6.18 -7.77
CA THR A 63 -17.72 6.25 -8.06
C THR A 63 -17.51 6.59 -9.52
N GLU A 64 -16.73 7.63 -9.77
CA GLU A 64 -16.32 8.03 -11.11
C GLU A 64 -14.85 7.70 -11.34
N ARG A 65 -14.51 7.25 -12.55
CA ARG A 65 -13.12 7.02 -12.94
C ARG A 65 -12.53 8.29 -13.54
N ILE A 66 -11.38 8.70 -13.01
CA ILE A 66 -10.60 9.81 -13.55
C ILE A 66 -9.21 9.27 -13.93
N ASP A 67 -8.85 9.41 -15.19
CA ASP A 67 -7.52 9.10 -15.68
C ASP A 67 -6.69 10.40 -15.77
N LEU A 68 -5.57 10.44 -15.04
CA LEU A 68 -4.66 11.58 -15.01
C LEU A 68 -3.28 11.16 -15.53
N HIS A 69 -2.75 11.92 -16.49
CA HIS A 69 -1.38 11.76 -16.96
C HIS A 69 -0.54 12.96 -16.51
N ILE A 70 0.54 12.67 -15.79
CA ILE A 70 1.51 13.67 -15.36
C ILE A 70 2.86 13.31 -15.99
N GLU A 71 3.43 14.26 -16.73
CA GLU A 71 4.72 14.07 -17.39
C GLU A 71 5.84 13.86 -16.37
N GLY A 72 6.77 12.95 -16.68
CA GLY A 72 7.87 12.59 -15.77
C GLY A 72 8.70 13.79 -15.30
N HIS A 73 9.01 14.74 -16.18
CA HIS A 73 9.77 15.93 -15.79
C HIS A 73 9.04 16.79 -14.74
N LYS A 74 7.70 16.87 -14.79
CA LYS A 74 6.90 17.58 -13.78
C LYS A 74 6.94 16.87 -12.43
N LEU A 75 6.92 15.54 -12.44
CA LEU A 75 7.08 14.72 -11.23
C LEU A 75 8.47 14.89 -10.60
N HIS A 76 9.52 14.93 -11.42
CA HIS A 76 10.87 15.24 -10.96
C HIS A 76 10.96 16.65 -10.36
N SER A 77 10.45 17.66 -11.06
CA SER A 77 10.43 19.04 -10.55
C SER A 77 9.62 19.18 -9.26
N LEU A 78 8.50 18.46 -9.13
CA LEU A 78 7.74 18.40 -7.88
C LEU A 78 8.62 17.86 -6.75
N ARG A 79 9.24 16.69 -6.95
CA ARG A 79 10.13 16.09 -5.96
C ARG A 79 11.27 17.03 -5.58
N GLU A 80 11.95 17.65 -6.54
CA GLU A 80 13.06 18.57 -6.29
C GLU A 80 12.63 19.78 -5.45
N ARG A 81 11.46 20.37 -5.74
CA ARG A 81 10.93 21.49 -4.95
C ARG A 81 10.66 21.09 -3.51
N VAL A 82 10.02 19.94 -3.29
CA VAL A 82 9.74 19.42 -1.94
C VAL A 82 11.04 19.11 -1.20
N MET A 83 11.98 18.43 -1.87
CA MET A 83 13.30 18.14 -1.29
C MET A 83 14.09 19.42 -0.95
N GLY A 84 13.92 20.49 -1.72
CA GLY A 84 14.50 21.80 -1.44
C GLY A 84 14.05 22.38 -0.09
N HIS A 85 12.78 22.19 0.29
CA HIS A 85 12.25 22.59 1.60
C HIS A 85 12.75 21.70 2.75
N LEU A 86 13.18 20.47 2.45
CA LEU A 86 13.67 19.50 3.43
C LEU A 86 15.21 19.46 3.51
N LYS A 87 15.90 20.44 2.91
CA LYS A 87 17.35 20.49 2.90
C LYS A 87 17.91 20.49 4.33
N GLY A 88 18.83 19.57 4.61
CA GLY A 88 19.46 19.43 5.93
C GLY A 88 18.71 18.53 6.92
N THR A 89 17.53 18.01 6.58
CA THR A 89 16.77 17.09 7.45
C THR A 89 17.20 15.63 7.36
N GLY A 90 17.95 15.26 6.32
CA GLY A 90 18.33 13.87 6.02
C GLY A 90 17.23 13.02 5.37
N VAL A 91 15.98 13.48 5.35
CA VAL A 91 14.84 12.76 4.76
C VAL A 91 15.00 12.64 3.25
N GLN A 92 14.75 11.44 2.72
CA GLN A 92 14.76 11.17 1.28
C GLN A 92 13.37 10.75 0.80
N LEU A 93 12.72 11.63 0.03
CA LEU A 93 11.41 11.35 -0.55
C LEU A 93 11.53 10.73 -1.94
N SER A 94 10.63 9.82 -2.27
CA SER A 94 10.40 9.35 -3.64
C SER A 94 9.50 10.31 -4.42
N ILE A 95 9.41 10.09 -5.74
CA ILE A 95 8.40 10.76 -6.57
C ILE A 95 6.98 10.39 -6.09
N GLN A 96 6.75 9.14 -5.72
CA GLN A 96 5.44 8.67 -5.29
C GLN A 96 4.99 9.32 -3.97
N ASP A 97 5.91 9.54 -3.02
CA ASP A 97 5.59 10.23 -1.76
C ASP A 97 5.11 11.65 -2.06
N CYS A 98 5.85 12.37 -2.91
CA CYS A 98 5.55 13.73 -3.30
C CYS A 98 4.26 13.83 -4.12
N LEU A 99 4.03 12.91 -5.06
CA LEU A 99 2.81 12.87 -5.86
C LEU A 99 1.58 12.59 -4.98
N THR A 100 1.68 11.59 -4.11
CA THR A 100 0.60 11.26 -3.17
C THR A 100 0.29 12.44 -2.25
N ALA A 101 1.33 13.06 -1.68
CA ALA A 101 1.17 14.25 -0.84
C ALA A 101 0.56 15.43 -1.58
N TYR A 102 0.94 15.64 -2.84
CA TYR A 102 0.35 16.67 -3.70
C TYR A 102 -1.13 16.41 -3.94
N LEU A 103 -1.52 15.18 -4.30
CA LEU A 103 -2.93 14.81 -4.50
C LEU A 103 -3.75 15.01 -3.23
N VAL A 104 -3.28 14.56 -2.08
CA VAL A 104 -3.94 14.77 -0.78
C VAL A 104 -4.12 16.27 -0.51
N THR A 105 -3.05 17.06 -0.67
CA THR A 105 -3.08 18.50 -0.40
C THR A 105 -4.02 19.24 -1.36
N ALA A 106 -4.03 18.86 -2.63
CA ALA A 106 -4.88 19.48 -3.65
C ALA A 106 -6.36 19.12 -3.44
N LEU A 107 -6.66 17.84 -3.20
CA LEU A 107 -8.03 17.37 -2.95
C LEU A 107 -8.61 18.00 -1.67
N ASN A 108 -7.81 18.09 -0.60
CA ASN A 108 -8.25 18.71 0.66
C ASN A 108 -8.60 20.20 0.55
N ARG A 109 -8.25 20.88 -0.56
CA ARG A 109 -8.70 22.25 -0.83
C ARG A 109 -10.11 22.32 -1.41
N CYS A 110 -10.59 21.23 -1.99
CA CYS A 110 -11.85 21.16 -2.74
C CYS A 110 -12.88 20.23 -2.10
N LEU A 111 -12.46 19.28 -1.27
CA LEU A 111 -13.36 18.35 -0.59
C LEU A 111 -14.02 19.01 0.63
N GLY A 112 -15.31 18.72 0.84
CA GLY A 112 -16.02 19.11 2.07
C GLY A 112 -15.50 18.36 3.31
N ASP A 113 -15.07 17.10 3.12
CA ASP A 113 -14.44 16.28 4.14
C ASP A 113 -12.97 16.01 3.79
N PRO A 114 -12.00 16.44 4.62
CA PRO A 114 -10.59 16.29 4.31
C PRO A 114 -10.12 14.83 4.44
N ILE A 115 -9.19 14.45 3.57
CA ILE A 115 -8.42 13.23 3.67
C ILE A 115 -7.52 13.32 4.90
N HIS A 116 -7.74 12.40 5.85
CA HIS A 116 -6.99 12.30 7.11
C HIS A 116 -6.31 10.93 7.26
N GLU A 117 -6.61 9.98 6.38
CA GLU A 117 -6.01 8.65 6.35
C GLU A 117 -5.56 8.28 4.93
N ILE A 118 -4.37 7.70 4.81
CA ILE A 118 -3.83 7.15 3.57
C ILE A 118 -3.56 5.67 3.81
N THR A 119 -3.96 4.83 2.87
CA THR A 119 -3.56 3.42 2.84
C THR A 119 -2.66 3.20 1.63
N ASN A 120 -1.52 2.53 1.83
CA ASN A 120 -0.55 2.31 0.77
C ASN A 120 -0.27 0.81 0.63
N ALA A 121 -0.54 0.24 -0.54
CA ALA A 121 -0.13 -1.12 -0.88
C ALA A 121 1.37 -1.14 -1.17
N ALA A 122 2.16 -1.42 -0.13
CA ALA A 122 3.61 -1.49 -0.20
C ALA A 122 4.06 -2.88 -0.65
N SER A 123 5.08 -2.94 -1.52
CA SER A 123 5.72 -4.19 -1.90
C SER A 123 6.76 -4.58 -0.86
N TYR A 124 6.75 -5.85 -0.43
CA TYR A 124 7.84 -6.44 0.35
C TYR A 124 8.76 -7.33 -0.50
N ARG A 125 8.49 -7.48 -1.80
CA ARG A 125 9.16 -8.43 -2.72
C ARG A 125 10.69 -8.35 -2.76
N HIS A 126 11.24 -7.16 -2.53
CA HIS A 126 12.67 -6.89 -2.62
C HIS A 126 13.24 -6.37 -1.30
N LEU A 127 12.53 -6.57 -0.18
CA LEU A 127 13.10 -6.29 1.12
C LEU A 127 14.10 -7.39 1.48
N PRO A 128 15.25 -7.04 2.09
CA PRO A 128 16.27 -8.00 2.49
C PRO A 128 15.85 -8.73 3.78
N LEU A 129 14.77 -9.52 3.70
CA LEU A 129 14.17 -10.25 4.82
C LEU A 129 14.31 -11.76 4.61
N PRO A 130 14.47 -12.56 5.68
CA PRO A 130 14.79 -13.99 5.57
C PRO A 130 13.69 -14.85 4.91
N PHE A 131 12.45 -14.36 4.91
CA PHE A 131 11.28 -15.04 4.35
C PHE A 131 10.85 -14.48 2.99
N VAL A 132 11.62 -13.56 2.41
CA VAL A 132 11.31 -12.92 1.12
C VAL A 132 12.16 -13.52 0.01
N ASP A 133 11.47 -14.02 -1.02
CA ASP A 133 12.08 -14.38 -2.29
C ASP A 133 11.44 -13.56 -3.41
N GLY A 134 12.27 -12.82 -4.14
CA GLY A 134 11.84 -11.90 -5.20
C GLY A 134 11.10 -12.58 -6.34
N ASN A 135 11.34 -13.88 -6.55
CA ASN A 135 10.78 -14.68 -7.64
C ASN A 135 9.44 -15.34 -7.29
N VAL A 136 8.91 -15.14 -6.08
CA VAL A 136 7.61 -15.71 -5.66
C VAL A 136 6.48 -15.22 -6.56
N VAL A 137 5.72 -16.14 -7.12
CA VAL A 137 4.50 -15.85 -7.86
C VAL A 137 3.39 -15.47 -6.90
N GLY A 138 2.69 -14.37 -7.22
CA GLY A 138 1.58 -13.83 -6.46
C GLY A 138 1.86 -12.45 -5.90
N ASN A 139 0.91 -11.95 -5.10
CA ASN A 139 0.97 -10.60 -4.53
C ASN A 139 1.88 -10.59 -3.29
N ALA A 140 3.09 -10.00 -3.44
CA ALA A 140 4.01 -9.73 -2.34
C ALA A 140 3.82 -8.30 -1.84
N ILE A 141 2.60 -8.01 -1.38
CA ILE A 141 2.19 -6.68 -0.92
C ILE A 141 1.55 -6.77 0.46
N TYR A 142 1.61 -5.65 1.18
CA TYR A 142 0.92 -5.42 2.45
C TYR A 142 0.39 -3.98 2.46
N ILE A 143 -0.72 -3.75 3.16
CA ILE A 143 -1.36 -2.43 3.17
C ILE A 143 -0.96 -1.69 4.43
N VAL A 144 -0.15 -0.64 4.25
CA VAL A 144 0.32 0.23 5.31
C VAL A 144 -0.69 1.34 5.53
N ARG A 145 -1.14 1.50 6.78
CA ARG A 145 -2.01 2.60 7.20
C ARG A 145 -1.16 3.79 7.66
N ILE A 146 -1.42 4.95 7.08
CA ILE A 146 -0.69 6.20 7.30
C ILE A 146 -1.70 7.26 7.75
N ILE A 147 -1.44 7.92 8.88
CA ILE A 147 -2.30 8.97 9.43
C ILE A 147 -1.44 10.24 9.54
N PRO A 148 -1.45 11.13 8.53
CA PRO A 148 -0.55 12.29 8.49
C PRO A 148 -0.72 13.22 9.69
N THR A 149 -1.94 13.40 10.19
CA THR A 149 -2.25 14.26 11.35
C THR A 149 -1.66 13.77 12.67
N ARG A 150 -1.29 12.49 12.79
CA ARG A 150 -0.56 12.00 13.98
C ARG A 150 0.88 12.49 14.02
N LEU A 151 1.41 12.97 12.89
CA LEU A 151 2.81 13.36 12.72
C LEU A 151 3.01 14.88 12.64
N SER A 152 1.95 15.69 12.52
CA SER A 152 2.04 17.15 12.64
C SER A 152 0.82 17.78 13.33
N LYS A 153 1.07 18.85 14.11
CA LYS A 153 0.03 19.64 14.80
C LYS A 153 -0.30 20.88 13.93
N GLY A 154 -1.30 20.79 13.06
CA GLY A 154 -1.78 21.94 12.27
C GLY A 154 -2.38 21.60 10.91
N SER A 155 -2.57 22.62 10.07
CA SER A 155 -2.88 22.43 8.64
C SER A 155 -1.71 21.73 7.97
N LEU A 156 -1.93 20.51 7.48
CA LEU A 156 -0.90 19.67 6.90
C LEU A 156 -0.34 20.31 5.62
N SER A 157 0.93 20.70 5.65
CA SER A 157 1.61 21.10 4.43
C SER A 157 1.89 19.87 3.55
N LEU A 158 2.14 20.10 2.26
CA LEU A 158 2.56 19.04 1.34
C LEU A 158 3.81 18.31 1.86
N CYS A 159 4.77 19.05 2.44
CA CYS A 159 5.98 18.46 3.01
C CYS A 159 5.64 17.54 4.19
N ASP A 160 4.75 17.96 5.09
CA ASP A 160 4.35 17.15 6.25
C ASP A 160 3.71 15.84 5.81
N VAL A 161 2.82 15.87 4.81
CA VAL A 161 2.18 14.66 4.28
C VAL A 161 3.22 13.74 3.62
N ALA A 162 4.15 14.28 2.83
CA ALA A 162 5.17 13.48 2.16
C ALA A 162 6.12 12.81 3.17
N VAL A 163 6.56 13.54 4.20
CA VAL A 163 7.38 13.00 5.29
C VAL A 163 6.61 11.95 6.09
N ALA A 164 5.33 12.18 6.38
CA ALA A 164 4.48 11.22 7.07
C ALA A 164 4.36 9.89 6.31
N ILE A 165 4.20 9.95 4.99
CA ILE A 165 4.19 8.77 4.12
C ILE A 165 5.53 8.04 4.20
N ARG A 166 6.64 8.75 3.92
CA ARG A 166 7.99 8.16 3.87
C ARG A 166 8.37 7.49 5.18
N SER A 167 8.26 8.22 6.30
CA SER A 167 8.62 7.73 7.64
C SER A 167 7.78 6.53 8.07
N THR A 168 6.48 6.53 7.76
CA THR A 168 5.62 5.39 8.09
C THR A 168 5.98 4.16 7.27
N LEU A 169 6.23 4.33 5.95
CA LEU A 169 6.65 3.22 5.10
C LEU A 169 7.99 2.64 5.55
N GLU A 170 8.97 3.47 5.90
CA GLU A 170 10.26 3.01 6.40
C GLU A 170 10.13 2.23 7.71
N ARG A 171 9.34 2.73 8.66
CA ARG A 171 9.05 2.03 9.92
C ARG A 171 8.36 0.69 9.70
N CYS A 172 7.50 0.60 8.69
CA CYS A 172 6.75 -0.62 8.37
C CYS A 172 7.52 -1.61 7.47
N ARG A 173 8.79 -1.35 7.14
CA ARG A 173 9.65 -2.23 6.31
C ARG A 173 10.59 -3.12 7.14
N THR A 174 10.43 -3.16 8.46
CA THR A 174 11.22 -4.05 9.33
C THR A 174 10.77 -5.50 9.16
N SER A 175 11.70 -6.44 9.42
CA SER A 175 11.41 -7.88 9.37
C SER A 175 10.21 -8.24 10.25
N GLU A 176 10.27 -7.80 11.50
CA GLU A 176 9.26 -8.04 12.51
C GLU A 176 7.88 -7.49 12.09
N TYR A 177 7.82 -6.25 11.61
CA TYR A 177 6.55 -5.67 11.21
C TYR A 177 5.91 -6.43 10.04
N VAL A 178 6.70 -6.74 9.01
CA VAL A 178 6.19 -7.46 7.83
C VAL A 178 5.76 -8.87 8.22
N GLU A 179 6.56 -9.57 9.01
CA GLU A 179 6.24 -10.92 9.48
C GLU A 179 4.92 -10.95 10.26
N TRP A 180 4.79 -10.13 11.30
CA TRP A 180 3.58 -10.06 12.11
C TRP A 180 2.35 -9.62 11.33
N TRP A 181 2.52 -8.62 10.45
CA TRP A 181 1.44 -8.20 9.55
C TRP A 181 0.97 -9.36 8.69
N MET A 182 1.91 -10.14 8.12
CA MET A 182 1.58 -11.29 7.26
C MET A 182 0.99 -12.47 8.04
N CYS A 183 1.43 -12.74 9.28
CA CYS A 183 0.81 -13.73 10.16
C CYS A 183 -0.67 -13.42 10.37
N VAL A 184 -0.96 -12.20 10.83
CA VAL A 184 -2.33 -11.77 11.15
C VAL A 184 -3.19 -11.71 9.89
N ALA A 185 -2.69 -11.13 8.80
CA ALA A 185 -3.43 -11.07 7.55
C ALA A 185 -3.76 -12.46 7.00
N SER A 186 -2.77 -13.37 6.99
CA SER A 186 -2.96 -14.75 6.49
C SER A 186 -3.97 -15.51 7.35
N HIS A 187 -3.89 -15.37 8.68
CA HIS A 187 -4.84 -15.98 9.61
C HIS A 187 -6.28 -15.52 9.35
N ILE A 188 -6.51 -14.20 9.27
CA ILE A 188 -7.84 -13.64 9.03
C ILE A 188 -8.37 -14.05 7.65
N MET A 189 -7.52 -14.02 6.63
CA MET A 189 -7.88 -14.42 5.26
C MET A 189 -8.26 -15.90 5.19
N LEU A 190 -7.50 -16.77 5.87
CA LEU A 190 -7.78 -18.20 5.91
C LEU A 190 -9.08 -18.48 6.68
N ALA A 191 -9.29 -17.84 7.83
CA ALA A 191 -10.53 -17.96 8.60
C ALA A 191 -11.75 -17.54 7.75
N ALA A 192 -11.66 -16.40 7.07
CA ALA A 192 -12.73 -15.93 6.18
C ALA A 192 -13.01 -16.93 5.04
N ALA A 193 -11.97 -17.45 4.40
CA ALA A 193 -12.11 -18.41 3.32
C ALA A 193 -12.76 -19.72 3.78
N ASN A 194 -12.42 -20.21 4.97
CA ASN A 194 -13.02 -21.41 5.57
C ASN A 194 -14.52 -21.22 5.88
N GLU A 195 -14.99 -19.98 6.00
CA GLU A 195 -16.39 -19.64 6.24
C GLU A 195 -17.16 -19.27 4.94
N ASP A 196 -16.59 -19.50 3.75
CA ASP A 196 -17.13 -19.04 2.45
C ASP A 196 -17.35 -17.50 2.40
N ARG A 197 -16.42 -16.77 3.02
CA ARG A 197 -16.40 -15.31 3.05
C ARG A 197 -15.17 -14.78 2.35
N SER A 198 -15.22 -13.51 2.00
CA SER A 198 -14.09 -12.79 1.42
C SER A 198 -13.97 -11.40 1.99
N LEU A 199 -12.80 -10.80 1.75
CA LEU A 199 -12.47 -9.45 2.17
C LEU A 199 -13.18 -8.43 1.28
N PHE A 200 -13.42 -7.24 1.83
CA PHE A 200 -14.02 -6.14 1.08
C PHE A 200 -13.22 -4.85 1.23
N PHE A 201 -12.81 -4.29 0.10
CA PHE A 201 -12.13 -3.00 0.04
C PHE A 201 -13.15 -1.87 -0.06
N SER A 202 -13.60 -1.40 1.11
CA SER A 202 -14.49 -0.25 1.20
C SER A 202 -13.78 1.07 0.93
N THR A 203 -14.56 2.07 0.49
CA THR A 203 -14.11 3.45 0.23
C THR A 203 -14.70 4.43 1.27
N PRO A 204 -14.26 4.39 2.54
CA PRO A 204 -14.77 5.33 3.54
C PRO A 204 -14.34 6.76 3.23
N LEU A 205 -15.19 7.72 3.61
CA LEU A 205 -14.90 9.14 3.51
C LEU A 205 -13.61 9.50 4.27
N GLY A 206 -12.86 10.44 3.71
CA GLY A 206 -11.60 10.91 4.30
C GLY A 206 -10.42 9.94 4.21
N ARG A 207 -10.54 8.84 3.45
CA ARG A 207 -9.45 7.90 3.14
C ARG A 207 -9.01 8.00 1.69
N LEU A 208 -7.71 8.05 1.47
CA LEU A 208 -7.08 7.83 0.16
C LEU A 208 -6.40 6.45 0.12
N SER A 209 -6.70 5.64 -0.90
CA SER A 209 -6.00 4.38 -1.15
C SER A 209 -5.03 4.53 -2.32
N VAL A 210 -3.76 4.22 -2.05
CA VAL A 210 -2.65 4.29 -2.99
C VAL A 210 -2.19 2.88 -3.29
N ASN A 211 -2.32 2.48 -4.55
CA ASN A 211 -1.77 1.22 -5.03
C ASN A 211 -0.53 1.50 -5.87
N SER A 212 0.61 1.59 -5.19
CA SER A 212 1.90 1.82 -5.84
C SER A 212 2.92 0.83 -5.30
N ASN A 213 3.16 -0.21 -6.08
CA ASN A 213 4.11 -1.27 -5.77
C ASN A 213 5.52 -1.03 -6.33
N THR A 214 5.76 0.13 -6.98
CA THR A 214 7.09 0.55 -7.41
C THR A 214 7.90 0.94 -6.17
N ALA A 215 8.94 0.16 -5.89
CA ALA A 215 9.88 0.38 -4.78
C ALA A 215 10.72 1.66 -4.98
#